data_AF-A0A6G8C3E7-F1
#
_entry.id   AF-A0A6G8C3E7-F1
#
_cell.length_a   1.000
_cell.length_b   1.000
_cell.length_c   1.000
_cell.angle_alpha   90.00
_cell.angle_beta   90.00
_cell.angle_gamma   90.00
#
_symmetry.space_group_name_H-M   'P 1'
#
loop_
_entity.id
_entity.type
_entity.pdbx_description
1 polymer ?
#
loop_
_entity_poly.entity_id
_entity_poly.type
_entity_poly.pdbx_seq_one_letter_code
_entity_poly.pdbx_strand_id
1 'polypeptide(L)'
;MDHSFCQFVARDGYFTSSDTAGDARLSDHPYKGTYNAYVGVPILDNAGELWGTLCHLDPEALSITDEEFDFFQRASRELSRHLTF
;
A
#
# COMPACT_ATOMS: atom_id res chain seq x y z
N MET A 1 -8.33 -11.16 -2.67
CA MET A 1 -7.87 -9.84 -2.20
C MET A 1 -8.79 -8.71 -2.68
N ASP A 2 -9.96 -9.04 -3.23
CA ASP A 2 -10.53 -8.30 -4.37
C ASP A 2 -11.29 -7.02 -3.97
N HIS A 3 -11.33 -6.78 -2.66
CA HIS A 3 -11.94 -5.59 -2.06
C HIS A 3 -10.97 -4.83 -1.16
N SER A 4 -9.68 -5.19 -1.14
CA SER A 4 -8.65 -4.47 -0.39
C SER A 4 -7.86 -3.54 -1.32
N PHE A 5 -7.42 -2.38 -0.82
CA PHE A 5 -6.45 -1.54 -1.53
C PHE A 5 -5.11 -2.27 -1.79
N CYS A 6 -4.79 -3.32 -1.04
CA CYS A 6 -3.62 -4.18 -1.27
C CYS A 6 -3.61 -4.78 -2.69
N GLN A 7 -4.76 -4.96 -3.34
CA GLN A 7 -4.83 -5.48 -4.71
C GLN A 7 -4.13 -4.57 -5.73
N PHE A 8 -4.14 -3.25 -5.49
CA PHE A 8 -3.46 -2.30 -6.37
C PHE A 8 -1.94 -2.43 -6.22
N VAL A 9 -1.45 -2.68 -5.01
CA VAL A 9 -0.03 -2.98 -4.76
C VAL A 9 0.37 -4.28 -5.47
N ALA A 10 -0.46 -5.32 -5.39
CA ALA A 10 -0.20 -6.60 -6.06
C ALA A 10 -0.13 -6.47 -7.59
N ARG A 11 -0.94 -5.58 -8.17
CA ARG A 11 -1.00 -5.33 -9.62
C ARG A 11 0.10 -4.39 -10.10
N ASP A 12 0.33 -3.29 -9.39
CA ASP A 12 1.09 -2.13 -9.88
C ASP A 12 2.44 -1.95 -9.16
N GLY A 13 2.73 -2.76 -8.13
CA GLY A 13 3.97 -2.69 -7.35
C GLY A 13 3.97 -1.63 -6.23
N TYR A 14 2.96 -0.76 -6.18
CA TYR A 14 2.66 0.12 -5.05
C TYR A 14 1.26 0.73 -5.25
N PHE A 15 0.72 1.34 -4.20
CA PHE A 15 -0.44 2.20 -4.31
C PHE A 15 -0.38 3.31 -3.28
N THR A 16 -0.48 4.55 -3.73
CA THR A 16 -0.56 5.73 -2.87
C THR A 16 -1.76 6.57 -3.24
N SER A 17 -2.43 7.12 -2.24
CA SER A 17 -3.51 8.09 -2.41
C SER A 17 -3.51 9.01 -1.19
N SER A 18 -3.48 10.33 -1.40
CA SER A 18 -3.59 11.32 -0.32
C SER A 18 -5.04 11.63 0.05
N ASP A 19 -5.97 11.27 -0.82
CA ASP A 19 -7.41 11.40 -0.63
C ASP A 19 -8.14 10.31 -1.45
N THR A 20 -8.46 9.18 -0.81
CA THR A 20 -9.17 8.09 -1.49
C THR A 20 -10.60 8.45 -1.86
N ALA A 21 -11.23 9.42 -1.18
CA ALA A 21 -12.58 9.87 -1.52
C ALA A 21 -12.59 10.59 -2.88
N GLY A 22 -11.52 11.34 -3.18
CA GLY A 22 -11.30 12.01 -4.46
C GLY A 22 -10.67 11.13 -5.55
N ASP A 23 -10.12 9.97 -5.21
CA ASP A 23 -9.35 9.14 -6.14
C ASP A 23 -10.25 8.44 -7.19
N ALA A 24 -10.05 8.77 -8.46
CA ALA A 24 -10.81 8.20 -9.57
C ALA A 24 -10.50 6.70 -9.77
N ARG A 25 -9.33 6.21 -9.36
CA ARG A 25 -8.95 4.79 -9.47
C ARG A 25 -9.81 3.89 -8.56
N LEU A 26 -10.51 4.50 -7.60
CA LEU A 26 -11.31 3.82 -6.59
C LEU A 26 -12.83 3.98 -6.80
N SER A 27 -13.29 4.48 -7.96
CA SER A 27 -14.69 4.82 -8.24
C SER A 27 -15.71 3.79 -7.73
N ASP A 28 -15.44 2.51 -7.97
CA ASP A 28 -16.33 1.38 -7.64
C ASP A 28 -15.79 0.53 -6.48
N HIS A 29 -14.77 1.04 -5.78
CA HIS A 29 -14.11 0.30 -4.70
C HIS A 29 -14.88 0.49 -3.37
N PRO A 30 -15.20 -0.60 -2.65
CA PRO A 30 -16.06 -0.54 -1.47
C PRO A 30 -15.50 0.30 -0.30
N TYR A 31 -14.18 0.42 -0.20
CA TYR A 31 -13.52 1.23 0.84
C TYR A 31 -13.19 2.67 0.41
N LYS A 32 -13.69 3.14 -0.73
CA LYS A 32 -13.49 4.53 -1.18
C LYS A 32 -13.97 5.51 -0.10
N GLY A 33 -13.09 6.42 0.34
CA GLY A 33 -13.38 7.41 1.38
C GLY A 33 -13.54 6.85 2.81
N THR A 34 -13.27 5.55 3.03
CA THR A 34 -13.24 4.97 4.39
C THR A 34 -11.95 5.36 5.12
N TYR A 35 -10.83 5.34 4.40
CA TYR A 35 -9.54 5.89 4.83
C TYR A 35 -9.16 6.95 3.80
N ASN A 36 -8.85 8.17 4.19
CA ASN A 36 -8.59 9.22 3.22
C ASN A 36 -7.15 9.21 2.73
N ALA A 37 -6.16 8.83 3.54
CA ALA A 37 -4.81 8.56 3.04
C ALA A 37 -4.50 7.06 3.04
N TYR A 38 -3.76 6.63 2.01
CA TYR A 38 -3.27 5.26 1.89
C TYR A 38 -1.89 5.24 1.26
N VAL A 39 -1.00 4.42 1.83
CA VAL A 39 0.30 4.08 1.26
C VAL A 39 0.48 2.58 1.36
N GLY A 40 0.78 1.92 0.25
CA GLY A 40 1.00 0.48 0.20
C GLY A 40 2.18 0.12 -0.68
N VAL A 41 3.06 -0.73 -0.15
CA VAL A 41 4.24 -1.29 -0.85
C VAL A 41 4.30 -2.81 -0.63
N PRO A 42 4.89 -3.58 -1.57
CA PRO A 42 4.90 -5.03 -1.50
C PRO A 42 5.87 -5.52 -0.43
N ILE A 43 5.49 -6.60 0.25
CA ILE A 43 6.41 -7.45 1.00
C ILE A 43 6.60 -8.71 0.14
N LEU A 44 7.84 -8.95 -0.27
CA LEU A 44 8.20 -10.14 -1.05
C LEU A 44 8.77 -11.21 -0.13
N ASP A 45 8.53 -12.48 -0.44
CA ASP A 45 9.20 -13.60 0.22
C ASP A 45 10.64 -13.81 -0.31
N ASN A 46 11.30 -14.87 0.17
CA ASN A 46 12.67 -15.21 -0.21
C ASN A 46 12.81 -15.66 -1.67
N ALA A 47 11.71 -16.07 -2.33
CA ALA A 47 11.67 -16.38 -3.75
C ALA A 47 11.39 -15.15 -4.63
N GLY A 48 11.11 -13.99 -4.00
CA GLY A 48 10.71 -12.77 -4.68
C GLY A 48 9.24 -12.75 -5.06
N GLU A 49 8.42 -13.69 -4.57
CA GLU A 49 6.99 -13.71 -4.80
C GLU A 49 6.28 -12.77 -3.82
N LEU A 50 5.12 -12.24 -4.23
CA LEU A 50 4.33 -11.37 -3.37
C LEU A 50 3.77 -12.16 -2.19
N TRP A 51 4.32 -11.91 -1.01
CA TRP A 51 3.81 -12.48 0.24
C TRP A 51 2.64 -11.68 0.81
N GLY A 52 2.73 -10.36 0.71
CA GLY A 52 1.74 -9.44 1.26
C GLY A 52 2.11 -7.99 0.99
N THR A 53 1.58 -7.06 1.79
CA THR A 53 1.81 -5.63 1.62
C THR A 53 2.05 -4.96 2.97
N LEU A 54 3.03 -4.08 3.06
CA LEU A 54 3.13 -3.12 4.15
C LEU A 54 2.26 -1.92 3.77
N CYS A 55 1.32 -1.55 4.65
CA CYS A 55 0.42 -0.45 4.38
C CYS A 55 0.26 0.48 5.58
N HIS A 56 0.10 1.76 5.28
CA HIS A 56 -0.36 2.78 6.21
C HIS A 56 -1.72 3.30 5.71
N LEU A 57 -2.68 3.36 6.63
CA LEU A 57 -4.02 3.87 6.37
C LEU A 57 -4.31 4.96 7.38
N ASP A 58 -4.77 6.11 6.90
CA ASP A 58 -5.13 7.24 7.75
C ASP A 58 -6.57 7.70 7.46
N PRO A 59 -7.42 7.92 8.48
CA PRO A 59 -8.73 8.53 8.30
C PRO A 59 -8.67 9.96 7.73
N GLU A 60 -7.56 10.68 7.92
CA GLU A 60 -7.36 12.04 7.41
C GLU A 60 -6.71 12.03 6.02
N ALA A 61 -7.05 13.03 5.22
CA ALA A 61 -6.43 13.23 3.91
C ALA A 61 -5.05 13.86 4.11
N LEU A 62 -4.00 13.13 3.73
CA LEU A 62 -2.61 13.48 4.00
C LEU A 62 -1.72 13.05 2.83
N SER A 63 -0.84 13.93 2.39
CA SER A 63 0.20 13.60 1.42
C SER A 63 1.45 13.14 2.14
N ILE A 64 2.09 12.08 1.64
CA ILE A 64 3.46 11.75 2.01
C ILE A 64 4.44 12.33 0.99
N THR A 65 5.64 12.65 1.46
CA THR A 65 6.79 13.03 0.64
C THR A 65 7.44 11.81 -0.02
N ASP A 66 8.27 12.05 -1.03
CA ASP A 66 9.08 10.99 -1.66
C ASP A 66 10.01 10.31 -0.65
N GLU A 67 10.55 11.06 0.32
CA GLU A 67 11.42 10.51 1.38
C GLU A 67 10.66 9.57 2.32
N GLU A 68 9.43 9.94 2.70
CA GLU A 68 8.54 9.08 3.48
C GLU A 68 8.13 7.83 2.67
N PHE A 69 7.86 7.97 1.37
CA PHE A 69 7.58 6.83 0.51
C PHE A 69 8.79 5.87 0.44
N ASP A 70 10.00 6.41 0.27
CA ASP A 70 11.24 5.63 0.30
C ASP A 70 11.48 4.94 1.64
N PHE A 71 11.06 5.56 2.75
CA PHE A 71 11.05 4.91 4.05
C PHE A 71 10.15 3.66 4.05
N PHE A 72 8.91 3.73 3.53
CA PHE A 72 8.04 2.55 3.40
C PHE A 72 8.67 1.45 2.53
N GLN A 73 9.29 1.81 1.40
CA GLN A 73 9.98 0.84 0.55
C GLN A 73 11.14 0.16 1.28
N ARG A 74 11.91 0.88 2.09
CA ARG A 74 12.98 0.29 2.92
C ARG A 74 12.42 -0.58 4.05
N ALA A 75 11.39 -0.11 4.74
CA ALA A 75 10.75 -0.85 5.82
C ALA A 75 10.17 -2.19 5.34
N SER A 76 9.50 -2.22 4.18
CA SER A 76 8.99 -3.47 3.60
C SER A 76 10.10 -4.45 3.25
N ARG A 77 11.23 -3.98 2.70
CA ARG A 77 12.42 -4.80 2.46
C ARG A 77 13.01 -5.37 3.75
N GLU A 78 13.04 -4.59 4.84
CA GLU A 78 13.48 -5.11 6.13
C GLU A 78 12.52 -6.18 6.68
N LEU A 79 11.20 -5.97 6.58
CA LEU A 79 10.22 -6.99 6.96
C LEU A 79 10.39 -8.29 6.16
N SER A 80 10.65 -8.20 4.85
CA SER A 80 10.93 -9.35 3.98
C SER A 80 12.07 -10.23 4.52
N ARG A 81 13.11 -9.62 5.11
CA ARG A 81 14.28 -10.36 5.65
C ARG A 81 13.95 -11.23 6.86
N HIS A 82 12.79 -11.02 7.48
CA HIS A 82 12.34 -11.77 8.64
C HIS A 82 11.30 -12.85 8.29
N LEU A 83 10.95 -13.01 7.02
CA LEU A 83 10.09 -14.09 6.55
C LEU A 83 10.89 -15.40 6.51
N THR A 84 10.36 -16.44 7.17
CA THR A 84 11.07 -17.71 7.41
C THR A 84 10.56 -18.88 6.57
N PHE A 85 9.68 -18.59 5.63
CA PHE A 85 9.05 -19.55 4.73
C PHE A 85 9.55 -19.36 3.30
#